data_AF-A0A847HV06-F1
#
_entry.id   AF-A0A847HV06-F1
#
_cell.length_a   1.000
_cell.length_b   1.000
_cell.length_c   1.000
_cell.angle_alpha   90.00
_cell.angle_beta   90.00
_cell.angle_gamma   90.00
#
_symmetry.space_group_name_H-M   'P 1'
#
loop_
_entity.id
_entity.type
_entity.pdbx_description
1 polymer ?
#
loop_
_entity_poly.entity_id
_entity_poly.type
_entity_poly.pdbx_seq_one_letter_code
_entity_poly.pdbx_strand_id
1 'polypeptide(L)' 'YIVVHEVAHLLVPDHGPRFKALMSRHVPRWRELDAELDAWPLWAPLPAGADLRAP' A
#
# COMPACT_ATOMS: atom_id res chain seq x y z
N TYR A 1 0.78 1.15 -3.51
CA TYR A 1 0.54 1.33 -2.07
C TYR A 1 1.74 1.99 -1.39
N ILE A 2 2.87 1.28 -1.21
CA ILE A 2 4.06 1.74 -0.46
C ILE A 2 4.54 3.14 -0.87
N VAL A 3 4.85 3.38 -2.15
CA VAL A 3 5.38 4.68 -2.58
C VAL A 3 4.44 5.84 -2.22
N VAL A 4 3.13 5.66 -2.40
CA VAL A 4 2.15 6.68 -2.03
C VAL A 4 2.01 6.79 -0.50
N HIS A 5 2.09 5.68 0.23
CA HIS A 5 2.10 5.66 1.70
C HIS A 5 3.24 6.50 2.26
N GLU A 6 4.48 6.25 1.81
CA GLU A 6 5.67 6.97 2.29
C GLU A 6 5.66 8.44 1.88
N VAL A 7 5.21 8.75 0.65
CA VAL A 7 5.08 10.15 0.21
C VAL A 7 3.97 10.87 0.97
N ALA A 8 2.88 10.20 1.34
CA ALA A 8 1.81 10.79 2.15
C ALA A 8 2.31 11.18 3.56
N HIS A 9 3.29 10.47 4.10
CA HIS A 9 3.91 10.81 5.38
C HIS A 9 4.67 12.14 5.38
N LEU A 10 5.04 12.67 4.22
CA LEU A 10 5.59 14.03 4.11
C LEU A 10 4.54 15.12 4.43
N LEU A 11 3.24 14.80 4.34
CA LEU A 11 2.13 15.74 4.57
C LEU A 11 1.34 15.44 5.86
N VAL A 12 1.26 14.16 6.24
CA VAL A 12 0.49 13.69 7.41
C VAL A 12 1.31 12.60 8.13
N PRO A 13 1.79 12.86 9.36
CA PRO A 13 2.69 11.94 10.05
C PRO A 13 2.00 10.67 10.58
N ASP A 14 0.69 10.71 10.82
CA ASP A 14 -0.09 9.59 11.33
C ASP A 14 -1.01 8.97 10.26
N HIS A 15 -1.54 7.77 10.54
CA HIS A 15 -2.49 7.07 9.67
C HIS A 15 -3.97 7.45 9.94
N GLY A 16 -4.21 8.67 10.42
CA GLY A 16 -5.52 9.20 10.76
C GLY A 16 -6.41 9.51 9.54
N PRO A 17 -7.57 10.17 9.74
CA PRO A 17 -8.53 10.43 8.67
C PRO A 17 -7.95 11.16 7.46
N ARG A 18 -7.04 12.12 7.69
CA ARG A 18 -6.42 12.91 6.60
C ARG A 18 -5.48 12.06 5.75
N PHE A 19 -4.71 11.15 6.36
CA PHE A 19 -3.89 10.18 5.65
C PHE A 19 -4.75 9.21 4.83
N LYS A 20 -5.80 8.65 5.45
CA LYS A 20 -6.74 7.75 4.77
C LYS A 20 -7.45 8.43 3.59
N ALA A 21 -7.70 9.74 3.66
CA ALA A 21 -8.24 10.51 2.53
C ALA A 21 -7.23 10.63 1.37
N LEU A 22 -5.94 10.90 1.66
CA LEU A 22 -4.88 10.91 0.65
C LEU A 22 -4.73 9.54 -0.02
N MET A 23 -4.71 8.47 0.77
CA MET A 23 -4.65 7.10 0.26
C MET A 23 -5.87 6.77 -0.61
N SER A 24 -7.09 7.13 -0.17
CA SER A 24 -8.31 6.87 -0.95
C SER A 24 -8.35 7.65 -2.27
N ARG A 25 -7.75 8.84 -2.32
CA ARG A 25 -7.66 9.66 -3.55
C ARG A 25 -6.64 9.10 -4.55
N HIS A 26 -5.46 8.69 -4.09
CA HIS A 26 -4.34 8.35 -4.96
C HIS A 26 -4.16 6.85 -5.18
N VAL A 27 -4.71 6.02 -4.28
CA VAL A 27 -4.70 4.55 -4.34
C VAL A 27 -6.07 4.04 -3.88
N PRO A 28 -7.14 4.12 -4.71
CA PRO A 28 -8.50 3.78 -4.28
C PRO A 28 -8.66 2.39 -3.64
N ARG A 29 -7.84 1.42 -4.06
CA ARG A 29 -7.80 0.03 -3.55
C ARG A 29 -6.82 -0.18 -2.39
N TRP A 30 -6.37 0.88 -1.72
CA TRP A 30 -5.29 0.77 -0.72
C TRP A 30 -5.59 -0.19 0.42
N ARG A 31 -6.85 -0.37 0.81
CA ARG A 31 -7.25 -1.31 1.86
C ARG A 31 -7.03 -2.77 1.47
N GLU A 32 -7.24 -3.10 0.20
CA GLU A 32 -6.98 -4.45 -0.33
C GLU A 32 -5.48 -4.71 -0.39
N LEU A 33 -4.71 -3.71 -0.85
CA LEU A 33 -3.25 -3.79 -0.90
C LEU A 33 -2.62 -3.86 0.50
N ASP A 34 -3.20 -3.16 1.49
CA ASP A 34 -2.78 -3.21 2.89
C ASP A 34 -3.02 -4.61 3.47
N ALA A 35 -4.21 -5.18 3.24
CA ALA A 35 -4.52 -6.54 3.64
C ALA A 35 -3.65 -7.59 2.93
N GLU A 36 -3.34 -7.39 1.64
CA GLU A 36 -2.41 -8.25 0.90
C GLU A 36 -1.00 -8.17 1.48
N LEU A 37 -0.53 -6.97 1.84
CA LEU A 37 0.77 -6.75 2.46
C LEU A 37 0.87 -7.38 3.85
N ASP A 38 -0.20 -7.31 4.64
CA ASP A 38 -0.29 -7.95 5.96
C ASP A 38 -0.28 -9.48 5.83
N ALA A 39 -1.03 -10.02 4.87
CA ALA A 39 -1.09 -11.45 4.59
C ALA A 39 0.24 -11.98 4.01
N TRP A 40 0.93 -11.14 3.25
CA TRP A 40 2.16 -11.51 2.57
C TRP A 40 3.15 -10.33 2.53
N PRO A 41 4.00 -10.22 3.57
CA PRO A 41 4.91 -9.10 3.72
C PRO A 41 5.94 -9.01 2.59
N LEU A 42 6.42 -7.81 2.28
CA LEU A 42 7.42 -7.58 1.21
C LEU A 42 8.72 -8.39 1.35
N TRP A 43 9.06 -8.81 2.56
CA TRP A 43 10.28 -9.58 2.82
C TRP A 43 10.06 -11.10 2.64
N ALA A 44 8.82 -11.55 2.49
CA ALA A 44 8.53 -12.95 2.26
C ALA A 44 8.91 -13.34 0.83
N PRO A 45 9.29 -14.62 0.59
CA PRO A 45 9.51 -15.13 -0.76
C PRO A 45 8.29 -14.89 -1.65
N LEU A 46 8.55 -14.67 -2.95
CA LEU A 46 7.47 -14.58 -3.94
C LEU A 46 6.64 -15.87 -3.93
N PRO A 47 5.30 -15.78 -4.04
CA PRO A 47 4.43 -16.93 -4.11
C PRO A 47 4.72 -17.59 -5.45
N ALA A 48 4.48 -18.90 -5.52
CA ALA A 48 4.59 -19.59 -6.79
C ALA A 48 3.65 -18.93 -7.81
N GLY A 49 4.23 -18.35 -8.87
CA GLY A 49 3.47 -17.72 -9.97
C GLY A 49 3.24 -16.22 -9.88
N ALA A 50 3.82 -15.48 -8.93
CA ALA A 50 3.77 -14.01 -8.97
C ALA A 50 4.63 -13.47 -10.13
N ASP A 51 3.97 -12.91 -11.14
CA ASP A 51 4.63 -12.11 -12.17
C ASP A 51 4.63 -10.64 -11.76
N LEU A 52 5.79 -10.13 -11.34
CA LEU A 52 5.99 -8.71 -11.02
C LEU A 52 5.86 -7.79 -12.25
N ARG A 53 5.62 -8.35 -13.45
CA ARG A 53 5.44 -7.64 -14.72
C ARG A 53 3.99 -7.66 -15.23
N ALA A 54 3.06 -8.31 -14.53
CA ALA A 54 1.65 -8.21 -14.86
C ALA A 54 1.17 -6.76 -14.65
N PRO A 55 0.38 -6.20 -15.59
CA PRO A 55 0.01 -4.78 -15.62
C PRO A 55 -0.84 -4.34 -14.41
#